data_AF-A0A7S1CNF4-F1
#
_entry.id   AF-A0A7S1CNF4-F1
#
_cell.length_a   1.000
_cell.length_b   1.000
_cell.length_c   1.000
_cell.angle_alpha   90.00
_cell.angle_beta   90.00
_cell.angle_gamma   90.00
#
_symmetry.space_group_name_H-M   'P 1'
#
loop_
_entity.id
_entity.type
_entity.pdbx_description
1 polymer ?
#
loop_
_entity_poly.entity_id
_entity_poly.type
_entity_poly.pdbx_seq_one_letter_code
_entity_poly.pdbx_strand_id
1 'polypeptide(L)'
;MAVRALLAVAALALLGVANAGNNYTCTVQGATGLVQTEAGCVVTESDSVGRWQAGATGVISFSGTAMEDILAGAFQYQVFEESVEHFTGSGNSDFFTCDNKGCDRSDPISLALTDPGKVPTTFVAKLPFTVPAAKMNGRYHLAFWGIDNEHNYAINGLVYFHLECFNDSDCPTGSYCVNDPTKAAPYACH
;
A
#
# COMPACT_ATOMS: atom_id res chain seq x y z
N MET A 1 -27.85 14.75 -36.97
CA MET A 1 -27.31 13.58 -36.25
C MET A 1 -25.82 13.51 -36.48
N ALA A 2 -25.03 13.83 -35.45
CA ALA A 2 -23.65 13.38 -35.21
C ALA A 2 -23.09 14.26 -34.08
N VAL A 3 -23.45 13.95 -32.84
CA VAL A 3 -22.73 14.50 -31.68
C VAL A 3 -21.40 13.77 -31.64
N ARG A 4 -20.32 14.48 -31.98
CA ARG A 4 -18.96 14.00 -31.78
C ARG A 4 -18.72 13.93 -30.27
N ALA A 5 -18.75 12.72 -29.71
CA ALA A 5 -18.28 12.48 -28.36
C ALA A 5 -16.77 12.76 -28.35
N LEU A 6 -16.37 13.82 -27.64
CA LEU A 6 -14.98 13.99 -27.23
C LEU A 6 -14.63 12.80 -26.33
N LEU A 7 -13.76 11.90 -26.79
CA LEU A 7 -12.99 11.05 -25.88
C LEU A 7 -12.07 11.99 -25.10
N ALA A 8 -12.48 12.37 -23.89
CA ALA A 8 -11.56 12.89 -22.90
C ALA A 8 -10.70 11.70 -22.44
N VAL A 9 -9.51 11.56 -23.02
CA VAL A 9 -8.45 10.76 -22.41
C VAL A 9 -8.06 11.52 -21.14
N ALA A 10 -8.67 11.16 -20.01
CA ALA A 10 -8.24 11.66 -18.72
C ALA A 10 -6.80 11.17 -18.53
N ALA A 11 -5.85 12.09 -18.64
CA ALA A 11 -4.48 11.84 -18.26
C ALA A 11 -4.48 11.48 -16.77
N LEU A 12 -4.27 10.20 -16.47
CA LEU A 12 -4.18 9.69 -15.11
C LEU A 12 -2.92 10.28 -14.49
N ALA A 13 -3.06 11.35 -13.71
CA ALA A 13 -1.95 11.96 -13.01
C ALA A 13 -1.48 10.97 -11.93
N LEU A 14 -0.31 10.36 -12.13
CA LEU A 14 0.42 9.67 -11.08
C LEU A 14 0.82 10.71 -10.02
N LEU A 15 0.00 10.87 -8.98
CA LEU A 15 0.34 11.65 -7.81
C LEU A 15 1.21 10.80 -6.89
N GLY A 16 2.48 10.65 -7.27
CA GLY A 16 3.50 10.21 -6.33
C GLY A 16 3.79 11.33 -5.35
N VAL A 17 3.46 11.15 -4.08
CA VAL A 17 3.97 12.00 -3.00
C VAL A 17 5.29 11.40 -2.54
N ALA A 18 6.40 12.02 -2.97
CA ALA A 18 7.64 11.90 -2.24
C ALA A 18 7.50 12.79 -0.99
N ASN A 19 7.20 12.18 0.16
CA ASN A 19 7.25 12.91 1.42
C ASN A 19 8.72 13.05 1.80
N ALA A 20 9.26 14.26 1.65
CA ALA A 20 10.63 14.58 1.99
C ALA A 20 10.88 14.24 3.47
N GLY A 21 11.62 13.16 3.73
CA GLY A 21 11.93 12.66 5.07
C GLY A 21 11.52 11.20 5.35
N ASN A 22 10.79 10.54 4.45
CA ASN A 22 10.31 9.17 4.68
C ASN A 22 11.06 8.14 3.81
N ASN A 23 11.28 6.93 4.33
CA ASN A 23 11.96 5.81 3.64
C ASN A 23 11.14 5.11 2.56
N TYR A 24 10.07 5.74 2.10
CA TYR A 24 9.16 5.13 1.14
C TYR A 24 8.70 6.12 0.07
N THR A 25 8.35 5.57 -1.08
CA THR A 25 7.51 6.22 -2.08
C THR A 25 6.32 5.34 -2.34
N CYS A 26 5.15 5.95 -2.52
CA CYS A 26 3.90 5.20 -2.61
C CYS A 26 3.04 5.76 -3.75
N THR A 27 2.51 4.84 -4.56
CA THR A 27 1.61 5.14 -5.68
C THR A 27 0.42 4.21 -5.66
N VAL A 28 -0.79 4.77 -5.80
CA VAL A 28 -2.04 4.02 -5.96
C VAL A 28 -2.66 4.41 -7.27
N GLN A 29 -3.25 3.43 -7.95
CA GLN A 29 -4.06 3.60 -9.13
C GLN A 29 -5.40 2.92 -8.87
N GLY A 30 -6.49 3.63 -9.12
CA GLY A 30 -7.81 3.02 -9.22
C GLY A 30 -8.02 2.44 -10.61
N ALA A 31 -8.81 1.36 -10.72
CA ALA A 31 -9.37 0.98 -12.01
C ALA A 31 -10.26 2.11 -12.54
N THR A 32 -10.07 2.50 -13.79
CA THR A 32 -10.82 3.60 -14.41
C THR A 32 -12.33 3.33 -14.32
N GLY A 33 -13.04 4.13 -13.52
CA GLY A 33 -14.50 4.11 -13.41
C GLY A 33 -15.05 3.71 -12.04
N LEU A 34 -14.37 2.83 -11.30
CA LEU A 34 -14.85 2.28 -10.02
C LEU A 34 -14.37 3.09 -8.81
N VAL A 35 -13.08 3.43 -8.79
CA VAL A 35 -12.44 4.12 -7.67
C VAL A 35 -11.63 5.30 -8.19
N GLN A 36 -11.91 6.48 -7.66
CA GLN A 36 -11.10 7.68 -7.87
C GLN A 36 -10.23 7.91 -6.63
N THR A 37 -8.92 7.70 -6.74
CA THR A 37 -7.98 8.00 -5.66
C THR A 37 -7.77 9.51 -5.56
N GLU A 38 -8.09 10.11 -4.42
CA GLU A 38 -8.12 11.57 -4.24
C GLU A 38 -6.88 12.11 -3.51
N ALA A 39 -6.22 11.27 -2.72
CA ALA A 39 -4.97 11.57 -2.04
C ALA A 39 -3.89 10.55 -2.39
N GLY A 40 -2.64 11.00 -2.46
CA GLY A 40 -1.50 10.09 -2.52
C GLY A 40 -1.46 9.19 -1.29
N CYS A 41 -0.96 7.97 -1.43
CA CYS A 41 -0.90 7.04 -0.30
C CYS A 41 0.19 7.41 0.70
N VAL A 42 -0.10 7.11 1.96
CA VAL A 42 0.80 7.24 3.10
C VAL A 42 1.11 5.85 3.60
N VAL A 43 2.35 5.62 4.02
CA VAL A 43 2.73 4.39 4.72
C VAL A 43 3.23 4.78 6.09
N THR A 44 2.66 4.16 7.11
CA THR A 44 3.07 4.36 8.51
C THR A 44 3.53 3.03 9.09
N GLU A 45 4.65 2.99 9.77
CA GLU A 45 5.04 1.84 10.57
C GLU A 45 4.52 1.90 12.01
N SER A 46 4.29 0.73 12.61
CA SER A 46 4.05 0.56 14.03
C SER A 46 5.06 -0.45 14.59
N ASP A 47 6.26 0.04 14.92
CA ASP A 47 7.05 -0.52 16.03
C ASP A 47 7.06 0.49 17.19
N SER A 48 7.64 0.15 18.35
CA SER A 48 7.66 1.05 19.50
C SER A 48 8.52 2.32 19.33
N VAL A 49 9.16 2.50 18.16
CA VAL A 49 10.17 3.53 17.90
C VAL A 49 9.92 4.32 16.59
N GLY A 50 8.99 3.88 15.73
CA GLY A 50 8.76 4.43 14.40
C GLY A 50 9.87 4.07 13.39
N ARG A 51 10.32 2.81 13.34
CA ARG A 51 11.42 2.37 12.46
C ARG A 51 11.00 1.35 11.41
N TRP A 52 11.57 1.48 10.22
CA TRP A 52 11.47 0.49 9.15
C TRP A 52 12.40 -0.69 9.41
N GLN A 53 12.00 -1.61 10.29
CA GLN A 53 12.77 -2.80 10.65
C GLN A 53 12.02 -4.11 10.34
N ALA A 54 12.76 -5.19 10.22
CA ALA A 54 12.20 -6.53 10.06
C ALA A 54 11.21 -6.87 11.19
N GLY A 55 10.05 -7.41 10.83
CA GLY A 55 9.00 -7.79 11.77
C GLY A 55 8.09 -6.65 12.23
N ALA A 56 8.41 -5.38 11.91
CA ALA A 56 7.49 -4.27 12.14
C ALA A 56 6.21 -4.41 11.29
N THR A 57 5.10 -3.83 11.75
CA THR A 57 3.88 -3.74 10.94
C THR A 57 3.89 -2.42 10.18
N GLY A 58 3.93 -2.48 8.85
CA GLY A 58 3.65 -1.32 8.01
C GLY A 58 2.16 -1.26 7.66
N VAL A 59 1.60 -0.05 7.57
CA VAL A 59 0.20 0.16 7.16
C VAL A 59 0.17 1.12 5.99
N ILE A 60 -0.26 0.62 4.84
CA ILE A 60 -0.52 1.44 3.65
C ILE A 60 -1.91 2.04 3.81
N SER A 61 -2.02 3.36 3.82
CA SER A 61 -3.28 4.10 3.94
C SER A 61 -3.48 5.00 2.73
N PHE A 62 -4.68 4.95 2.15
CA PHE A 62 -5.09 5.87 1.08
C PHE A 62 -6.59 6.11 1.13
N SER A 63 -7.04 7.18 0.49
CA SER A 63 -8.44 7.55 0.41
C SER A 63 -8.86 7.85 -1.03
N GLY A 64 -10.16 7.71 -1.27
CA GLY A 64 -10.74 8.02 -2.56
C GLY A 64 -12.26 8.00 -2.51
N THR A 65 -12.86 8.02 -3.70
CA THR A 65 -14.30 7.89 -3.91
C THR A 65 -14.60 6.61 -4.66
N ALA A 66 -15.49 5.79 -4.11
CA ALA A 66 -16.10 4.66 -4.77
C ALA A 66 -17.32 5.15 -5.56
N MET A 67 -17.33 4.81 -6.85
CA MET A 67 -18.34 5.19 -7.83
C MET A 67 -19.32 4.07 -8.13
N GLU A 68 -19.16 2.92 -7.45
CA GLU A 68 -20.09 1.79 -7.46
C GLU A 68 -20.20 1.21 -6.05
N ASP A 69 -21.19 0.33 -5.85
CA ASP A 69 -21.45 -0.25 -4.54
C ASP A 69 -20.52 -1.45 -4.28
N ILE A 70 -19.59 -1.30 -3.33
CA ILE A 70 -18.64 -2.36 -2.96
C ILE A 70 -19.30 -3.25 -1.91
N LEU A 71 -19.72 -4.45 -2.31
CA LEU A 71 -20.46 -5.37 -1.46
C LEU A 71 -19.55 -6.30 -0.65
N ALA A 72 -18.44 -6.71 -1.26
CA ALA A 72 -17.45 -7.62 -0.69
C ALA A 72 -16.13 -7.45 -1.43
N GLY A 73 -15.05 -7.92 -0.83
CA GLY A 73 -13.74 -7.92 -1.47
C GLY A 73 -12.60 -8.05 -0.48
N ALA A 74 -11.39 -8.05 -1.01
CA ALA A 74 -10.17 -8.10 -0.23
C ALA A 74 -9.02 -7.41 -0.96
N PHE A 75 -8.11 -6.84 -0.19
CA PHE A 75 -6.77 -6.53 -0.67
C PHE A 75 -5.90 -7.78 -0.60
N GLN A 76 -5.01 -7.91 -1.57
CA GLN A 76 -3.92 -8.87 -1.59
C GLN A 76 -2.62 -8.12 -1.87
N TYR A 77 -1.51 -8.65 -1.38
CA TYR A 77 -0.20 -8.07 -1.64
C TYR A 77 0.93 -9.10 -1.71
N GLN A 78 2.00 -8.69 -2.36
CA GLN A 78 3.30 -9.36 -2.38
C GLN A 78 4.41 -8.34 -2.15
N VAL A 79 5.45 -8.76 -1.42
CA VAL A 79 6.64 -7.97 -1.12
C VAL A 79 7.84 -8.62 -1.79
N PHE A 80 8.61 -7.83 -2.53
CA PHE A 80 9.79 -8.25 -3.26
C PHE A 80 10.98 -7.47 -2.72
N GLU A 81 12.08 -8.15 -2.42
CA GLU A 81 13.36 -7.48 -2.16
C GLU A 81 14.14 -7.40 -3.47
N GLU A 82 14.75 -6.25 -3.76
CA GLU A 82 15.55 -6.08 -4.97
C GLU A 82 16.64 -7.14 -5.07
N SER A 83 16.80 -7.73 -6.27
CA SER A 83 17.77 -8.79 -6.56
C SER A 83 17.53 -10.13 -5.84
N VAL A 84 16.40 -10.30 -5.17
CA VAL A 84 15.93 -11.61 -4.67
C VAL A 84 14.92 -12.19 -5.67
N GLU A 85 15.12 -13.44 -6.07
CA GLU A 85 14.35 -14.09 -7.16
C GLU A 85 12.86 -14.31 -6.84
N HIS A 86 12.52 -14.45 -5.55
CA HIS A 86 11.16 -14.74 -5.09
C HIS A 86 10.67 -13.68 -4.12
N PHE A 87 9.34 -13.51 -4.05
CA PHE A 87 8.73 -12.64 -3.04
C PHE A 87 9.14 -13.09 -1.63
N THR A 88 9.37 -12.12 -0.77
CA THR A 88 9.81 -12.30 0.62
C THR A 88 8.66 -12.21 1.62
N GLY A 89 7.51 -11.71 1.19
CA GLY A 89 6.27 -11.66 1.96
C GLY A 89 5.03 -11.61 1.06
N SER A 90 3.89 -12.04 1.59
CA SER A 90 2.59 -11.93 0.93
C SER A 90 1.47 -12.00 1.96
N GLY A 91 0.32 -11.45 1.63
CA GLY A 91 -0.85 -11.55 2.49
C GLY A 91 -2.12 -11.07 1.82
N ASN A 92 -3.20 -11.10 2.59
CA ASN A 92 -4.49 -10.55 2.21
C ASN A 92 -5.15 -9.87 3.42
N SER A 93 -6.15 -9.05 3.13
CA SER A 93 -7.01 -8.44 4.14
C SER A 93 -8.37 -8.17 3.53
N ASP A 94 -9.41 -8.76 4.12
CA ASP A 94 -10.79 -8.55 3.68
C ASP A 94 -11.19 -7.08 3.85
N PHE A 95 -12.11 -6.60 3.02
CA PHE A 95 -12.62 -5.23 3.11
C PHE A 95 -13.46 -5.02 4.37
N PHE A 96 -14.32 -5.99 4.67
CA PHE A 96 -15.32 -5.93 5.73
C PHE A 96 -15.41 -7.29 6.44
N THR A 97 -16.01 -7.33 7.63
CA THR A 97 -16.37 -8.60 8.27
C THR A 97 -17.48 -9.29 7.46
N CYS A 98 -17.26 -10.54 7.07
CA CYS A 98 -18.20 -11.33 6.28
C CYS A 98 -18.66 -12.59 7.01
N ASP A 99 -19.92 -12.97 6.78
CA ASP A 99 -20.49 -14.24 7.19
C ASP A 99 -21.14 -14.97 5.99
N ASN A 100 -21.91 -16.02 6.25
CA ASN A 100 -22.58 -16.79 5.20
C ASN A 100 -23.79 -16.08 4.56
N LYS A 101 -24.11 -14.86 4.97
CA LYS A 101 -25.22 -14.04 4.44
C LYS A 101 -24.72 -12.82 3.68
N GLY A 102 -23.42 -12.52 3.75
CA GLY A 102 -22.79 -11.39 3.08
C GLY A 102 -21.80 -10.68 4.00
N CYS A 103 -21.37 -9.50 3.59
CA CYS A 103 -20.44 -8.69 4.36
C CYS A 103 -21.15 -7.49 5.02
N ASP A 104 -20.81 -7.20 6.26
CA ASP A 104 -21.27 -6.01 6.96
C ASP A 104 -20.38 -4.81 6.60
N ARG A 105 -20.82 -4.02 5.63
CA ARG A 105 -20.10 -2.82 5.17
C ARG A 105 -19.96 -1.73 6.23
N SER A 106 -20.63 -1.85 7.38
CA SER A 106 -20.46 -0.96 8.54
C SER A 106 -19.42 -1.46 9.55
N ASP A 107 -18.91 -2.69 9.37
CA ASP A 107 -17.83 -3.28 10.16
C ASP A 107 -16.56 -3.46 9.29
N PRO A 108 -15.80 -2.37 9.05
CA PRO A 108 -14.67 -2.38 8.14
C PRO A 108 -13.44 -3.07 8.73
N ILE A 109 -12.74 -3.81 7.89
CA ILE A 109 -11.42 -4.40 8.20
C ILE A 109 -10.33 -3.57 7.53
N SER A 110 -10.26 -3.60 6.20
CA SER A 110 -9.26 -2.86 5.41
C SER A 110 -9.84 -1.75 4.53
N LEU A 111 -11.17 -1.68 4.41
CA LEU A 111 -11.85 -0.64 3.63
C LEU A 111 -13.02 -0.09 4.44
N ALA A 112 -12.98 1.19 4.79
CA ALA A 112 -14.08 1.89 5.45
C ALA A 112 -14.79 2.81 4.45
N LEU A 113 -16.07 2.56 4.17
CA LEU A 113 -16.94 3.45 3.39
C LEU A 113 -17.60 4.47 4.32
N THR A 114 -17.64 5.74 3.92
CA THR A 114 -18.27 6.80 4.72
C THR A 114 -19.78 6.61 4.85
N ASP A 115 -20.44 6.18 3.76
CA ASP A 115 -21.88 6.01 3.69
C ASP A 115 -22.17 4.72 2.89
N PRO A 116 -22.17 3.53 3.54
CA PRO A 116 -22.33 2.25 2.88
C PRO A 116 -23.67 2.13 2.12
N GLY A 117 -23.63 1.62 0.89
CA GLY A 117 -24.81 1.46 0.03
C GLY A 117 -25.27 2.75 -0.67
N LYS A 118 -24.55 3.86 -0.51
CA LYS A 118 -24.72 5.06 -1.34
C LYS A 118 -23.59 5.15 -2.35
N VAL A 119 -23.93 5.63 -3.54
CA VAL A 119 -22.98 5.83 -4.64
C VAL A 119 -23.22 7.22 -5.25
N PRO A 120 -22.19 8.07 -5.37
CA PRO A 120 -20.81 7.86 -4.91
C PRO A 120 -20.68 7.90 -3.38
N THR A 121 -19.64 7.27 -2.84
CA THR A 121 -19.27 7.33 -1.41
C THR A 121 -17.77 7.40 -1.25
N THR A 122 -17.28 8.17 -0.28
CA THR A 122 -15.84 8.23 0.00
C THR A 122 -15.40 7.03 0.83
N PHE A 123 -14.13 6.67 0.73
CA PHE A 123 -13.56 5.59 1.52
C PHE A 123 -12.16 5.90 2.04
N VAL A 124 -11.78 5.17 3.09
CA VAL A 124 -10.41 5.05 3.58
C VAL A 124 -10.01 3.59 3.56
N ALA A 125 -8.93 3.28 2.85
CA ALA A 125 -8.33 1.96 2.80
C ALA A 125 -7.09 1.89 3.70
N LYS A 126 -6.94 0.79 4.43
CA LYS A 126 -5.79 0.49 5.29
C LYS A 126 -5.37 -0.96 5.08
N LEU A 127 -4.18 -1.15 4.52
CA LEU A 127 -3.61 -2.47 4.29
C LEU A 127 -2.39 -2.66 5.20
N PRO A 128 -2.52 -3.45 6.28
CA PRO A 128 -1.37 -3.84 7.09
C PRO A 128 -0.53 -4.90 6.35
N PHE A 129 0.79 -4.82 6.51
CA PHE A 129 1.73 -5.84 6.09
C PHE A 129 2.86 -5.97 7.11
N THR A 130 3.48 -7.14 7.15
CA THR A 130 4.69 -7.34 7.96
C THR A 130 5.91 -7.02 7.12
N VAL A 131 6.77 -6.13 7.63
CA VAL A 131 8.04 -5.77 7.01
C VAL A 131 8.97 -6.99 7.03
N PRO A 132 9.41 -7.54 5.88
CA PRO A 132 10.28 -8.72 5.86
C PRO A 132 11.70 -8.40 6.37
N ALA A 133 12.40 -9.44 6.82
CA ALA A 133 13.84 -9.35 7.06
C ALA A 133 14.62 -9.28 5.74
N ALA A 134 15.64 -8.44 5.67
CA ALA A 134 16.52 -8.34 4.51
C ALA A 134 17.28 -9.66 4.29
N LYS A 135 17.24 -10.15 3.06
CA LYS A 135 18.07 -11.25 2.59
C LYS A 135 19.31 -10.76 1.85
N MET A 136 19.26 -9.57 1.25
CA MET A 136 20.36 -9.02 0.47
C MET A 136 20.66 -7.55 0.81
N ASN A 137 19.73 -6.63 0.52
CA ASN A 137 19.98 -5.19 0.56
C ASN A 137 18.90 -4.41 1.32
N GLY A 138 17.78 -5.04 1.69
CA GLY A 138 16.71 -4.40 2.44
C GLY A 138 15.95 -3.31 1.67
N ARG A 139 16.06 -3.25 0.33
CA ARG A 139 15.22 -2.41 -0.53
C ARG A 139 14.09 -3.25 -1.11
N TYR A 140 12.87 -2.75 -1.00
CA TYR A 140 11.67 -3.50 -1.29
C TYR A 140 10.71 -2.79 -2.24
N HIS A 141 9.96 -3.61 -2.97
CA HIS A 141 8.74 -3.25 -3.67
C HIS A 141 7.59 -4.06 -3.10
N LEU A 142 6.53 -3.40 -2.64
CA LEU A 142 5.26 -4.03 -2.30
C LEU A 142 4.24 -3.70 -3.38
N ALA A 143 3.73 -4.73 -4.04
CA ALA A 143 2.61 -4.64 -4.95
C ALA A 143 1.35 -5.09 -4.25
N PHE A 144 0.28 -4.30 -4.35
CA PHE A 144 -1.02 -4.66 -3.80
C PHE A 144 -2.12 -4.46 -4.83
N TRP A 145 -3.19 -5.24 -4.67
CA TRP A 145 -4.39 -5.13 -5.48
C TRP A 145 -5.63 -5.46 -4.67
N GLY A 146 -6.71 -4.73 -4.91
CA GLY A 146 -8.04 -4.97 -4.40
C GLY A 146 -8.87 -5.72 -5.43
N ILE A 147 -9.60 -6.73 -4.98
CA ILE A 147 -10.62 -7.45 -5.76
C ILE A 147 -11.94 -7.24 -5.05
N ASP A 148 -12.99 -6.92 -5.79
CA ASP A 148 -14.35 -6.80 -5.24
C ASP A 148 -15.30 -7.85 -5.85
N ASN A 149 -16.59 -7.72 -5.55
CA ASN A 149 -17.64 -8.62 -6.03
C ASN A 149 -17.78 -8.71 -7.56
N GLU A 150 -17.28 -7.72 -8.30
CA GLU A 150 -17.53 -7.59 -9.74
C GLU A 150 -16.23 -7.43 -10.57
N HIS A 151 -15.14 -7.02 -9.93
CA HIS A 151 -13.90 -6.60 -10.57
C HIS A 151 -12.68 -7.26 -9.95
N ASN A 152 -11.88 -7.89 -10.82
CA ASN A 152 -10.49 -8.20 -10.52
C ASN A 152 -9.66 -6.92 -10.69
N TYR A 153 -8.86 -6.57 -9.68
CA TYR A 153 -7.99 -5.38 -9.70
C TYR A 153 -8.75 -4.05 -9.70
N ALA A 154 -9.84 -3.96 -8.93
CA ALA A 154 -10.59 -2.74 -8.64
C ALA A 154 -9.70 -1.55 -8.21
N ILE A 155 -8.65 -1.87 -7.44
CA ILE A 155 -7.64 -0.93 -6.95
C ILE A 155 -6.29 -1.64 -7.07
N ASN A 156 -5.22 -0.92 -7.41
CA ASN A 156 -3.87 -1.47 -7.35
C ASN A 156 -2.84 -0.40 -6.97
N GLY A 157 -1.67 -0.81 -6.51
CA GLY A 157 -0.62 0.13 -6.18
C GLY A 157 0.73 -0.51 -5.98
N LEU A 158 1.74 0.37 -5.95
CA LEU A 158 3.13 0.03 -5.70
C LEU A 158 3.68 0.93 -4.61
N VAL A 159 4.34 0.29 -3.63
CA VAL A 159 5.09 0.94 -2.57
C VAL A 159 6.54 0.52 -2.69
N TYR A 160 7.44 1.49 -2.73
CA TYR A 160 8.88 1.27 -2.63
C TYR A 160 9.29 1.68 -1.23
N PHE A 161 10.02 0.84 -0.51
CA PHE A 161 10.53 1.18 0.82
C PHE A 161 11.89 0.56 1.09
N HIS A 162 12.62 1.12 2.06
CA HIS A 162 13.90 0.61 2.50
C HIS A 162 13.90 0.37 4.01
N LEU A 163 14.58 -0.68 4.45
CA LEU A 163 14.85 -0.88 5.87
C LEU A 163 15.85 0.14 6.37
N GLU A 164 15.56 0.68 7.54
CA GLU A 164 16.54 1.42 8.30
C GLU A 164 17.40 0.47 9.10
N CYS A 165 18.67 0.83 9.24
CA CYS A 165 19.56 0.22 10.22
C CYS A 165 19.96 1.27 11.26
N PHE A 166 20.31 0.83 12.47
CA PHE A 166 20.89 1.68 13.52
C PHE A 166 22.13 1.06 14.14
N ASN A 167 22.37 -0.22 13.87
CA ASN A 167 23.57 -0.96 14.25
C ASN A 167 23.76 -2.14 13.27
N ASP A 168 24.93 -2.77 13.28
CA ASP A 168 25.27 -3.84 12.33
C ASP A 168 24.39 -5.09 12.48
N SER A 169 23.76 -5.32 13.64
CA SER A 169 22.86 -6.46 13.82
C SER A 169 21.51 -6.27 13.14
N ASP A 170 21.18 -5.04 12.73
CA ASP A 170 19.99 -4.76 11.90
C ASP A 170 20.23 -5.14 10.42
N CYS A 171 21.49 -5.43 10.05
CA CYS A 171 21.89 -5.71 8.67
C CYS A 171 22.05 -7.22 8.38
N PRO A 172 21.86 -7.64 7.12
CA PRO A 172 22.16 -9.01 6.70
C PRO A 172 23.56 -9.48 7.08
N THR A 173 23.73 -10.79 7.21
CA THR A 173 25.06 -11.35 7.52
C THR A 173 26.07 -10.97 6.44
N GLY A 174 27.14 -10.29 6.84
CA GLY A 174 28.21 -9.83 5.93
C GLY A 174 28.08 -8.39 5.45
N SER A 175 27.06 -7.65 5.88
CA SER A 175 26.94 -6.19 5.71
C SER A 175 27.05 -5.45 7.05
N TYR A 176 27.10 -4.12 6.99
CA TYR A 176 27.18 -3.25 8.16
C TYR A 176 26.28 -2.03 8.00
N CYS A 177 25.92 -1.39 9.12
CA CYS A 177 25.07 -0.21 9.09
C CYS A 177 25.89 1.05 8.83
N VAL A 178 25.50 1.86 7.85
CA VAL A 178 26.19 3.13 7.53
C VAL A 178 25.69 4.25 8.45
N ASN A 179 25.93 4.10 9.76
CA ASN A 179 25.47 5.01 10.83
C ASN A 179 26.60 5.86 11.44
N ASP A 180 27.60 6.25 10.64
CA ASP A 180 28.76 7.00 11.15
C ASP A 180 28.40 8.46 11.53
N PRO A 181 29.19 9.14 12.39
CA PRO A 181 28.89 10.48 12.89
C PRO A 181 28.72 11.58 11.83
N THR A 182 29.11 11.33 10.57
CA THR A 182 28.94 12.27 9.45
C THR A 182 27.64 12.07 8.69
N LYS A 183 26.84 11.04 9.03
CA LYS A 183 25.56 10.73 8.40
C LYS A 183 24.40 11.17 9.26
N ALA A 184 23.32 11.55 8.61
CA ALA A 184 22.02 11.75 9.25
C ALA A 184 21.11 10.57 8.89
N ALA A 185 20.29 10.13 9.84
CA ALA A 185 19.24 9.17 9.57
C ALA A 185 18.31 9.68 8.44
N PRO A 186 17.69 8.79 7.66
CA PRO A 186 17.69 7.32 7.80
C PRO A 186 19.00 6.65 7.34
N TYR A 187 19.47 5.63 8.09
CA TYR A 187 20.68 4.87 7.71
C TYR A 187 20.32 3.58 6.98
N ALA A 188 21.23 3.13 6.12
CA ALA A 188 21.08 1.97 5.26
C ALA A 188 22.20 0.95 5.50
N CYS A 189 21.94 -0.32 5.23
CA CYS A 189 22.96 -1.36 5.22
C CYS A 189 23.82 -1.28 3.94
N HIS A 190 25.12 -1.55 4.07
CA HIS A 190 26.09 -1.63 2.97
C HIS A 190 26.92 -2.92 3.03
#